data_AF-A0AA88JE43-F1
#
_entry.id   AF-A0AA88JE43-F1
#
_cell.length_a   1.000
_cell.length_b   1.000
_cell.length_c   1.000
_cell.angle_alpha   90.00
_cell.angle_beta   90.00
_cell.angle_gamma   90.00
#
_symmetry.space_group_name_H-M   'P 1'
#
loop_
_entity.id
_entity.type
_entity.pdbx_description
1 polymer ?
#
loop_
_entity_poly.entity_id
_entity_poly.type
_entity_poly.pdbx_seq_one_letter_code
_entity_poly.pdbx_strand_id
1 'polypeptide(L)'
;MFLKVILDRTEFVSDHVSLGKNNCFESSSSTFYLLLPVNFHHHENTLSIDWKTIRKCLSSPVFTSPENTVEKEFLVSKDTLQLADGCRTISDVENSLVYAPHDKTFGIQLKYPEQPLLRAKPLFSLQNLLLDRSQDESASNYKEEFFKYLPPELCQLKILGFSKDIGSSISLLPSLMHRLENLLVAIELKNELSASFPEGSAVTACRVLEALTTERCQEGFSLERLEILGDAFLKFAVARNLFLSHDTLREGPLTKKRSKTVSNLNLLQLACKRNLQVYIRDQTFDPSQFFACGRSCPVICNSETEKSIHVKDVNDGEVRCSKGHHWIHKKTIADVLEALVGAFIVDSGFKAATAFLRWIGIQVDFEASQVIDLCVASTRNIEHAAQINIGDLEGSLGYQFLHKGLLTQAFVHSSYDKHGGDCRQRLEFLGDAVLDYLVTSYLYSAYPELKAGQLTDLRSMFVNNKFFAKVAADQSFQNFFLSDDSILSKNINEYVDFIQAPPSESIMDDRPKFPKPLSDLVESCVGSILLDTGFNLERVWEIMLSFLDPIISSPTLQLNPIRELQELCQSHSW
;
A
#
# COMPACT_ATOMS: atom_id res chain seq x y z
N MET A 1 33.10 -5.23 -8.86
CA MET A 1 33.08 -3.79 -9.16
C MET A 1 31.87 -3.19 -8.47
N PHE A 2 32.06 -2.19 -7.62
CA PHE A 2 30.94 -1.52 -6.94
C PHE A 2 30.49 -0.34 -7.80
N LEU A 3 29.24 0.05 -7.63
CA LEU A 3 28.63 1.13 -8.39
C LEU A 3 28.21 2.15 -7.34
N LYS A 4 28.92 3.27 -7.28
CA LYS A 4 28.74 4.29 -6.24
C LYS A 4 27.94 5.44 -6.83
N VAL A 5 26.85 5.81 -6.16
CA VAL A 5 26.15 7.06 -6.43
C VAL A 5 26.98 8.16 -5.78
N ILE A 6 27.67 8.96 -6.59
CA ILE A 6 28.44 10.11 -6.09
C ILE A 6 27.49 11.31 -6.11
N LEU A 7 27.07 11.72 -4.91
CA LEU A 7 26.26 12.91 -4.67
C LEU A 7 27.15 14.04 -4.17
N ASP A 8 27.99 14.61 -5.04
CA ASP A 8 28.44 16.00 -4.88
C ASP A 8 29.07 16.51 -6.19
N ARG A 9 28.68 17.72 -6.60
CA ARG A 9 29.15 18.41 -7.81
C ARG A 9 30.29 19.38 -7.52
N THR A 10 30.67 19.56 -6.27
CA THR A 10 31.71 20.52 -5.85
C THR A 10 33.13 20.16 -6.32
N GLU A 11 33.37 18.92 -6.76
CA GLU A 11 34.69 18.47 -7.27
C GLU A 11 34.88 18.60 -8.80
N PHE A 12 33.86 19.02 -9.56
CA PHE A 12 33.94 19.13 -11.02
C PHE A 12 33.51 20.51 -11.54
N VAL A 13 34.44 21.46 -11.52
CA VAL A 13 34.50 22.63 -12.41
C VAL A 13 35.98 22.77 -12.79
N SER A 14 36.43 22.95 -14.04
CA SER A 14 35.90 23.62 -15.24
C SER A 14 36.45 22.90 -16.51
N ASP A 15 36.02 23.02 -17.77
CA ASP A 15 35.16 23.96 -18.52
C ASP A 15 34.59 23.25 -19.77
N HIS A 16 33.26 23.21 -19.89
CA HIS A 16 32.42 23.07 -21.11
C HIS A 16 32.03 21.67 -21.63
N VAL A 17 30.72 21.47 -21.82
CA VAL A 17 30.10 20.55 -22.80
C VAL A 17 29.26 21.40 -23.75
N SER A 18 29.65 21.46 -25.02
CA SER A 18 28.85 22.07 -26.09
C SER A 18 28.18 20.98 -26.92
N LEU A 19 26.84 20.94 -26.90
CA LEU A 19 26.05 20.17 -27.86
C LEU A 19 25.19 21.16 -28.66
N GLY A 20 25.72 21.62 -29.79
CA GLY A 20 24.99 22.40 -30.80
C GLY A 20 24.71 23.86 -30.42
N LYS A 21 24.92 24.76 -31.39
CA LYS A 21 24.63 26.20 -31.24
C LYS A 21 23.12 26.42 -31.14
N ASN A 22 22.64 26.86 -29.98
CA ASN A 22 21.78 28.04 -29.86
C ASN A 22 21.60 28.42 -28.38
N ASN A 23 21.79 29.72 -28.13
CA ASN A 23 21.80 30.37 -26.83
C ASN A 23 20.44 30.29 -26.14
N CYS A 24 20.43 29.85 -24.89
CA CYS A 24 19.68 30.52 -23.81
C CYS A 24 20.23 30.01 -22.47
N PHE A 25 21.09 30.84 -21.85
CA PHE A 25 21.45 30.67 -20.45
C PHE A 25 20.32 31.24 -19.60
N GLU A 26 19.46 30.37 -19.07
CA GLU A 26 18.74 30.66 -17.84
C GLU A 26 19.33 29.80 -16.73
N SER A 27 19.78 30.47 -15.67
CA SER A 27 20.35 29.89 -14.47
C SER A 27 19.29 29.10 -13.69
N SER A 28 19.05 27.85 -14.07
CA SER A 28 18.52 26.86 -13.13
C SER A 28 19.72 26.15 -12.51
N SER A 29 19.87 26.23 -11.19
CA SER A 29 20.85 25.44 -10.43
C SER A 29 20.40 23.98 -10.40
N SER A 30 20.41 23.34 -11.56
CA SER A 30 20.08 21.93 -11.70
C SER A 30 21.29 21.12 -11.22
N THR A 31 21.17 20.46 -10.08
CA THR A 31 22.18 19.51 -9.61
C THR A 31 22.06 18.25 -10.48
N PHE A 32 23.07 17.98 -11.31
CA PHE A 32 23.12 16.74 -12.09
C PHE A 32 24.00 15.73 -11.38
N TYR A 33 23.51 14.50 -11.27
CA TYR A 33 24.22 13.39 -10.65
C TYR A 33 24.81 12.48 -11.73
N LEU A 34 26.02 11.98 -11.48
CA LEU A 34 26.72 11.09 -12.40
C LEU A 34 26.94 9.74 -11.74
N LEU A 35 26.56 8.69 -12.46
CA LEU A 35 26.74 7.32 -12.03
C LEU A 35 28.01 6.76 -12.68
N LEU A 36 29.03 6.45 -11.87
CA LEU A 36 30.34 6.02 -12.36
C LEU A 36 30.75 4.66 -11.79
N PRO A 37 31.43 3.82 -12.59
CA PRO A 37 32.06 2.60 -12.07
C PRO A 37 33.19 2.97 -11.10
N VAL A 38 33.28 2.24 -9.99
CA VAL A 38 34.34 2.43 -8.99
C VAL A 38 35.12 1.15 -8.70
N ASN A 39 36.40 1.32 -8.42
CA ASN A 39 37.29 0.30 -7.89
C ASN A 39 37.31 0.41 -6.37
N PHE A 40 37.18 -0.72 -5.69
CA PHE A 40 37.31 -0.83 -4.24
C PHE A 40 38.67 -1.40 -3.89
N HIS A 41 39.44 -0.63 -3.12
CA HIS A 41 40.77 -1.01 -2.68
C HIS A 41 40.67 -1.65 -1.30
N HIS A 42 40.56 -2.98 -1.25
CA HIS A 42 40.35 -3.75 -0.01
C HIS A 42 41.38 -3.45 1.09
N HIS A 43 42.61 -3.12 0.73
CA HIS A 43 43.69 -2.84 1.69
C HIS A 43 43.55 -1.48 2.38
N GLU A 44 42.95 -0.49 1.71
CA GLU A 44 42.83 0.89 2.20
C GLU A 44 41.38 1.23 2.61
N ASN A 45 40.42 0.34 2.32
CA ASN A 45 38.98 0.58 2.45
C ASN A 45 38.52 1.86 1.71
N THR A 46 39.22 2.21 0.63
CA THR A 46 38.96 3.40 -0.19
C THR A 46 38.26 3.03 -1.50
N LEU A 47 37.45 3.95 -2.02
CA LEU A 47 36.78 3.84 -3.31
C LEU A 47 37.34 4.90 -4.27
N SER A 48 37.76 4.48 -5.46
CA SER A 48 38.24 5.39 -6.51
C SER A 48 37.48 5.17 -7.81
N ILE A 49 37.23 6.24 -8.57
CA ILE A 49 36.60 6.15 -9.90
C ILE A 49 37.47 5.33 -10.86
N ASP A 50 36.86 4.39 -11.59
CA ASP A 50 37.55 3.58 -12.59
C ASP A 50 37.72 4.33 -13.92
N TRP A 51 38.58 5.35 -13.91
CA TRP A 51 38.90 6.15 -15.10
C TRP A 51 39.53 5.35 -16.23
N LYS A 52 40.14 4.18 -15.94
CA LYS A 52 40.75 3.33 -16.95
C LYS A 52 39.66 2.67 -17.79
N THR A 53 38.68 2.05 -17.15
CA THR A 53 37.53 1.45 -17.81
C THR A 53 36.69 2.49 -18.53
N ILE A 54 36.41 3.65 -17.89
CA ILE A 54 35.65 4.74 -18.52
C ILE A 54 36.33 5.21 -19.82
N ARG A 55 37.64 5.49 -19.78
CA ARG A 55 38.37 5.92 -20.98
C ARG A 55 38.40 4.84 -22.06
N LYS A 56 38.57 3.57 -21.68
CA LYS A 56 38.52 2.44 -22.62
C LYS A 56 37.15 2.35 -23.30
N CYS A 57 36.06 2.41 -22.53
CA CYS A 57 34.69 2.42 -23.08
C CYS A 57 34.42 3.63 -23.99
N LEU A 58 34.85 4.84 -23.62
CA LEU A 58 34.64 6.04 -24.43
C LEU A 58 35.45 6.05 -25.73
N SER A 59 36.54 5.30 -25.80
CA SER A 59 37.32 5.10 -27.04
C SER A 59 36.70 4.08 -28.02
N SER A 60 35.52 3.55 -27.72
CA SER A 60 34.88 2.50 -28.53
C SER A 60 34.36 3.01 -29.88
N PRO A 61 34.27 2.13 -30.89
CA PRO A 61 33.77 2.49 -32.23
C PRO A 61 32.40 3.19 -32.24
N VAL A 62 31.52 2.85 -31.29
CA VAL A 62 30.17 3.44 -31.17
C VAL A 62 30.21 4.94 -30.82
N PHE A 63 31.28 5.43 -30.18
CA PHE A 63 31.41 6.83 -29.76
C PHE A 63 32.32 7.66 -30.68
N THR A 64 32.93 7.04 -31.68
CA THR A 64 33.82 7.69 -32.66
C THR A 64 33.07 8.01 -33.95
N SER A 65 33.32 9.17 -34.56
CA SER A 65 32.74 9.51 -35.87
C SER A 65 33.28 8.58 -36.97
N PRO A 66 32.45 8.21 -37.97
CA PRO A 66 32.86 7.32 -39.07
C PRO A 66 33.99 7.89 -39.96
N GLU A 67 34.30 9.18 -39.83
CA GLU A 67 35.35 9.86 -40.60
C GLU A 67 36.77 9.58 -40.07
N ASN A 68 36.92 8.99 -38.89
CA ASN A 68 38.23 8.75 -38.24
C ASN A 68 38.69 7.28 -38.22
N THR A 69 37.98 6.35 -38.86
CA THR A 69 38.45 4.97 -39.03
C THR A 69 39.52 4.89 -40.10
N VAL A 70 40.75 5.29 -39.75
CA VAL A 70 41.94 4.90 -40.52
C VAL A 70 42.04 3.38 -40.44
N GLU A 71 41.90 2.70 -41.57
CA GLU A 71 42.24 1.28 -41.71
C GLU A 71 43.72 1.12 -41.37
N LYS A 72 44.01 0.78 -40.11
CA LYS A 72 45.33 0.28 -39.75
C LYS A 72 45.46 -1.12 -40.33
N GLU A 73 46.19 -1.26 -41.42
CA GLU A 73 46.68 -2.55 -41.91
C GLU A 73 47.57 -3.16 -40.81
N PHE A 74 46.97 -3.96 -39.93
CA PHE A 74 47.70 -4.77 -38.98
C PHE A 74 48.20 -6.03 -39.68
N LEU A 75 49.53 -6.21 -39.69
CA LEU A 75 50.15 -7.50 -40.02
C LEU A 75 49.58 -8.55 -39.05
N VAL A 76 49.00 -9.62 -39.63
CA VAL A 76 48.41 -10.75 -38.88
C VAL A 76 49.49 -11.36 -37.99
N SER A 77 49.43 -11.07 -36.69
CA SER A 77 50.26 -11.68 -35.66
C SER A 77 49.45 -12.76 -34.92
N LYS A 78 50.13 -13.64 -34.16
CA LYS A 78 49.45 -14.68 -33.36
C LYS A 78 48.45 -14.12 -32.33
N ASP A 79 48.55 -12.83 -32.00
CA ASP A 79 47.72 -12.17 -30.98
C ASP A 79 46.59 -11.31 -31.59
N THR A 80 46.28 -11.53 -32.87
CA THR A 80 45.24 -10.80 -33.60
C THR A 80 44.10 -11.72 -34.07
N LEU A 81 42.88 -11.20 -34.05
CA LEU A 81 41.65 -11.85 -34.50
C LEU A 81 41.05 -11.08 -35.67
N GLN A 82 40.48 -11.79 -36.63
CA GLN A 82 39.78 -11.18 -37.75
C GLN A 82 38.28 -11.12 -37.46
N LEU A 83 37.80 -9.93 -37.09
CA LEU A 83 36.38 -9.66 -36.86
C LEU A 83 35.68 -9.17 -38.13
N ALA A 84 34.35 -9.13 -38.11
CA ALA A 84 33.54 -8.58 -39.20
C ALA A 84 33.84 -7.10 -39.47
N ASP A 85 34.27 -6.34 -38.45
CA ASP A 85 34.64 -4.92 -38.52
C ASP A 85 36.16 -4.68 -38.62
N GLY A 86 36.95 -5.72 -38.91
CA GLY A 86 38.37 -5.65 -39.19
C GLY A 86 39.26 -6.42 -38.20
N CYS A 87 40.58 -6.33 -38.40
CA CYS A 87 41.57 -6.97 -37.54
C CYS A 87 41.65 -6.26 -36.18
N ARG A 88 41.66 -7.01 -35.08
CA ARG A 88 41.73 -6.51 -33.69
C ARG A 88 42.66 -7.38 -32.85
N THR A 89 43.25 -6.82 -31.80
CA THR A 89 44.05 -7.60 -30.85
C THR A 89 43.16 -8.41 -29.91
N ILE A 90 43.63 -9.57 -29.43
CA ILE A 90 42.87 -10.38 -28.44
C ILE A 90 42.54 -9.55 -27.19
N SER A 91 43.46 -8.71 -26.72
CA SER A 91 43.26 -7.84 -25.55
C SER A 91 42.19 -6.75 -25.73
N ASP A 92 41.89 -6.37 -26.97
CA ASP A 92 40.82 -5.43 -27.28
C ASP A 92 39.45 -6.12 -27.25
N VAL A 93 39.40 -7.38 -27.66
CA VAL A 93 38.16 -8.18 -27.72
C VAL A 93 37.81 -8.77 -26.35
N GLU A 94 38.81 -9.11 -25.55
CA GLU A 94 38.61 -9.64 -24.21
C GLU A 94 37.91 -8.60 -23.30
N ASN A 95 36.89 -9.05 -22.57
CA ASN A 95 36.05 -8.21 -21.71
C ASN A 95 35.41 -7.03 -22.44
N SER A 96 35.06 -7.21 -23.72
CA SER A 96 34.39 -6.21 -24.55
C SER A 96 33.04 -6.71 -25.06
N LEU A 97 32.16 -5.78 -25.43
CA LEU A 97 30.86 -6.08 -26.01
C LEU A 97 30.99 -6.30 -27.52
N VAL A 98 30.62 -7.49 -27.97
CA VAL A 98 30.54 -7.85 -29.38
C VAL A 98 29.09 -8.08 -29.80
N TYR A 99 28.76 -7.68 -31.03
CA TYR A 99 27.49 -7.97 -31.68
C TYR A 99 27.67 -9.11 -32.68
N ALA A 100 26.81 -10.12 -32.61
CA ALA A 100 26.73 -11.18 -33.61
C ALA A 100 25.28 -11.27 -34.11
N PRO A 101 25.04 -11.30 -35.43
CA PRO A 101 23.70 -11.41 -36.00
C PRO A 101 23.06 -12.75 -35.59
N HIS A 102 21.79 -12.69 -35.21
CA HIS A 102 21.05 -13.84 -34.70
C HIS A 102 20.20 -14.45 -35.83
N ASP A 103 20.76 -15.39 -36.61
CA ASP A 103 19.95 -16.15 -37.57
C ASP A 103 20.24 -17.63 -37.54
N LYS A 104 19.14 -18.41 -37.49
CA LYS A 104 19.17 -19.87 -37.61
C LYS A 104 19.50 -20.16 -39.08
N THR A 105 20.51 -20.98 -39.33
CA THR A 105 21.02 -21.41 -40.65
C THR A 105 21.72 -20.33 -41.48
N PHE A 106 22.94 -20.00 -41.08
CA PHE A 106 23.90 -19.39 -41.98
C PHE A 106 24.61 -20.47 -42.80
N GLY A 107 24.34 -20.52 -44.11
CA GLY A 107 25.22 -21.17 -45.10
C GLY A 107 26.51 -20.38 -45.31
N ILE A 108 27.10 -19.81 -44.24
CA ILE A 108 28.30 -18.98 -44.29
C ILE A 108 29.52 -19.90 -44.27
N GLN A 109 30.36 -19.79 -45.30
CA GLN A 109 31.71 -20.33 -45.28
C GLN A 109 32.65 -19.34 -44.59
N LEU A 110 33.23 -19.74 -43.47
CA LEU A 110 34.24 -18.96 -42.75
C LEU A 110 35.54 -18.91 -43.57
N LYS A 111 36.12 -17.73 -43.71
CA LYS A 111 37.40 -17.50 -44.39
C LYS A 111 38.59 -17.87 -43.50
N TYR A 112 38.45 -17.78 -42.18
CA TYR A 112 39.49 -18.09 -41.20
C TYR A 112 38.99 -19.12 -40.17
N PRO A 113 38.69 -20.37 -40.59
CA PRO A 113 38.14 -21.39 -39.69
C PRO A 113 39.08 -21.82 -38.55
N GLU A 114 40.39 -21.60 -38.70
CA GLU A 114 41.42 -21.99 -37.72
C GLU A 114 41.58 -21.00 -36.55
N GLN A 115 40.91 -19.85 -36.59
CA GLN A 115 41.00 -18.86 -35.50
C GLN A 115 40.21 -19.32 -34.26
N PRO A 116 40.63 -18.96 -33.04
CA PRO A 116 39.95 -19.39 -31.83
C PRO A 116 38.54 -18.78 -31.71
N LEU A 117 37.59 -19.59 -31.24
CA LEU A 117 36.21 -19.14 -31.00
C LEU A 117 36.14 -18.19 -29.79
N LEU A 118 35.28 -17.18 -29.89
CA LEU A 118 34.94 -16.30 -28.78
C LEU A 118 33.97 -17.01 -27.85
N ARG A 119 34.34 -17.16 -26.58
CA ARG A 119 33.42 -17.58 -25.51
C ARG A 119 32.67 -16.36 -24.99
N ALA A 120 31.47 -16.11 -25.52
CA ALA A 120 30.65 -14.95 -25.20
C ALA A 120 29.50 -15.30 -24.23
N LYS A 121 29.23 -14.42 -23.26
CA LYS A 121 28.00 -14.47 -22.46
C LYS A 121 26.94 -13.61 -23.18
N PRO A 122 25.73 -14.12 -23.44
CA PRO A 122 24.65 -13.30 -23.98
C PRO A 122 24.42 -12.07 -23.10
N LEU A 123 24.04 -10.94 -23.71
CA LEU A 123 23.70 -9.74 -22.95
C LEU A 123 22.58 -10.07 -21.96
N PHE A 124 22.65 -9.50 -20.76
CA PHE A 124 21.66 -9.68 -19.71
C PHE A 124 20.26 -9.30 -20.21
N SER A 125 19.25 -10.07 -19.82
CA SER A 125 17.85 -9.65 -19.95
C SER A 125 17.53 -8.71 -18.80
N LEU A 126 17.01 -7.52 -19.09
CA LEU A 126 16.47 -6.67 -18.05
C LEU A 126 15.21 -7.32 -17.47
N GLN A 127 15.18 -7.50 -16.15
CA GLN A 127 14.07 -8.09 -15.41
C GLN A 127 13.66 -7.13 -14.31
N ASN A 128 12.37 -7.09 -13.97
CA ASN A 128 11.91 -6.31 -12.84
C ASN A 128 12.35 -7.04 -11.58
N LEU A 129 13.32 -6.47 -10.86
CA LEU A 129 13.90 -7.06 -9.65
C LEU A 129 13.13 -6.67 -8.38
N LEU A 130 12.07 -5.86 -8.52
CA LEU A 130 11.21 -5.41 -7.43
C LEU A 130 10.00 -6.32 -7.21
N LEU A 131 9.76 -7.26 -8.14
CA LEU A 131 8.69 -8.25 -8.03
C LEU A 131 8.88 -9.10 -6.77
N ASP A 132 7.79 -9.31 -6.03
CA ASP A 132 7.78 -10.23 -4.91
C ASP A 132 7.91 -11.67 -5.41
N ARG A 133 9.07 -12.27 -5.18
CA ARG A 133 9.36 -13.65 -5.61
C ARG A 133 8.78 -14.69 -4.66
N SER A 134 8.10 -14.28 -3.59
CA SER A 134 7.48 -15.19 -2.61
C SER A 134 6.43 -16.12 -3.22
N GLN A 135 5.83 -15.78 -4.37
CA GLN A 135 4.86 -16.63 -5.07
C GLN A 135 5.49 -17.60 -6.10
N ASP A 136 6.79 -17.49 -6.37
CA ASP A 136 7.51 -18.27 -7.38
C ASP A 136 8.75 -18.95 -6.78
N GLU A 137 8.56 -19.81 -5.78
CA GLU A 137 9.62 -20.74 -5.35
C GLU A 137 10.10 -21.65 -6.51
N SER A 138 9.27 -21.78 -7.56
CA SER A 138 9.60 -22.47 -8.82
C SER A 138 10.63 -21.74 -9.68
N ALA A 139 10.88 -20.44 -9.44
CA ALA A 139 11.85 -19.63 -10.18
C ALA A 139 13.22 -19.51 -9.49
N SER A 140 13.48 -20.32 -8.46
CA SER A 140 14.82 -20.56 -7.90
C SER A 140 15.71 -21.40 -8.80
N ASN A 141 15.51 -21.32 -10.12
CA ASN A 141 16.52 -21.73 -11.08
C ASN A 141 17.70 -20.77 -10.92
N TYR A 142 18.74 -21.20 -10.21
CA TYR A 142 20.10 -20.75 -10.45
C TYR A 142 20.27 -20.70 -11.96
N LYS A 143 20.18 -19.50 -12.57
CA LYS A 143 20.42 -19.35 -14.01
C LYS A 143 21.87 -19.75 -14.21
N GLU A 144 22.12 -21.01 -14.58
CA GLU A 144 23.44 -21.48 -14.98
C GLU A 144 24.01 -20.48 -15.99
N GLU A 145 25.26 -20.06 -15.79
CA GLU A 145 25.89 -19.11 -16.69
C GLU A 145 26.03 -19.75 -18.08
N PHE A 146 25.08 -19.46 -18.96
CA PHE A 146 25.08 -19.97 -20.32
C PHE A 146 26.05 -19.16 -21.19
N PHE A 147 27.05 -19.84 -21.76
CA PHE A 147 28.01 -19.26 -22.70
C PHE A 147 27.75 -19.77 -24.13
N LYS A 148 27.92 -18.89 -25.12
CA LYS A 148 27.91 -19.24 -26.54
C LYS A 148 29.33 -19.13 -27.09
N TYR A 149 29.71 -20.08 -27.94
CA TYR A 149 30.94 -20.01 -28.71
C TYR A 149 30.63 -19.42 -30.09
N LEU A 150 31.31 -18.32 -30.45
CA LEU A 150 31.05 -17.57 -31.66
C LEU A 150 32.33 -17.43 -32.50
N PRO A 151 32.29 -17.68 -33.82
CA PRO A 151 33.41 -17.34 -34.70
C PRO A 151 33.67 -15.82 -34.68
N PRO A 152 34.92 -15.35 -34.47
CA PRO A 152 35.25 -13.93 -34.47
C PRO A 152 34.81 -13.21 -35.76
N GLU A 153 34.94 -13.86 -36.91
CA GLU A 153 34.53 -13.35 -38.23
C GLU A 153 33.06 -12.92 -38.34
N LEU A 154 32.19 -13.43 -37.48
CA LEU A 154 30.76 -13.08 -37.46
C LEU A 154 30.44 -11.98 -36.43
N CYS A 155 31.43 -11.61 -35.61
CA CYS A 155 31.28 -10.68 -34.52
C CYS A 155 31.78 -9.30 -34.93
N GLN A 156 31.03 -8.26 -34.55
CA GLN A 156 31.44 -6.86 -34.64
C GLN A 156 31.74 -6.32 -33.25
N LEU A 157 32.91 -5.72 -33.04
CA LEU A 157 33.25 -5.10 -31.77
C LEU A 157 32.49 -3.77 -31.59
N LYS A 158 31.68 -3.66 -30.53
CA LYS A 158 30.85 -2.46 -30.28
C LYS A 158 31.40 -1.59 -29.15
N ILE A 159 31.69 -2.16 -27.99
CA ILE A 159 32.17 -1.41 -26.82
C ILE A 159 33.39 -2.10 -26.22
N LEU A 160 34.52 -1.40 -26.19
CA LEU A 160 35.78 -1.83 -25.58
C LEU A 160 35.68 -1.81 -24.06
N GLY A 161 36.14 -2.88 -23.40
CA GLY A 161 36.22 -2.93 -21.93
C GLY A 161 34.88 -3.08 -21.20
N PHE A 162 33.80 -3.31 -21.94
CA PHE A 162 32.49 -3.65 -21.36
C PHE A 162 32.46 -5.11 -20.90
N SER A 163 32.96 -5.36 -19.69
CA SER A 163 33.05 -6.70 -19.11
C SER A 163 31.67 -7.25 -18.74
N LYS A 164 31.61 -8.58 -18.55
CA LYS A 164 30.39 -9.25 -18.06
C LYS A 164 29.92 -8.72 -16.71
N ASP A 165 30.85 -8.29 -15.85
CA ASP A 165 30.55 -7.79 -14.50
C ASP A 165 29.94 -6.39 -14.59
N ILE A 166 30.45 -5.53 -15.49
CA ILE A 166 29.87 -4.21 -15.77
C ILE A 166 28.45 -4.37 -16.30
N GLY A 167 28.25 -5.27 -17.27
CA GLY A 167 26.92 -5.56 -17.79
C GLY A 167 25.96 -6.04 -16.69
N SER A 168 26.42 -6.96 -15.83
CA SER A 168 25.62 -7.46 -14.70
C SER A 168 25.25 -6.35 -13.72
N SER A 169 26.19 -5.47 -13.36
CA SER A 169 25.90 -4.32 -12.47
C SER A 169 24.93 -3.32 -13.10
N ILE A 170 25.07 -3.03 -14.39
CA ILE A 170 24.16 -2.13 -15.12
C ILE A 170 22.76 -2.74 -15.24
N SER A 171 22.63 -4.06 -15.34
CA SER A 171 21.33 -4.73 -15.41
C SER A 171 20.44 -4.50 -14.18
N LEU A 172 21.05 -4.19 -13.02
CA LEU A 172 20.33 -3.88 -11.77
C LEU A 172 19.81 -2.44 -11.75
N LEU A 173 20.43 -1.55 -12.54
CA LEU A 173 20.24 -0.11 -12.43
C LEU A 173 18.79 0.34 -12.69
N PRO A 174 18.05 -0.18 -13.69
CA PRO A 174 16.66 0.22 -13.89
C PRO A 174 15.79 0.03 -12.65
N SER A 175 15.84 -1.15 -12.01
CA SER A 175 15.05 -1.45 -10.82
C SER A 175 15.48 -0.61 -9.62
N LEU A 176 16.80 -0.44 -9.44
CA LEU A 176 17.34 0.40 -8.35
C LEU A 176 16.89 1.85 -8.51
N MET A 177 17.01 2.40 -9.71
CA MET A 177 16.66 3.80 -9.99
C MET A 177 15.16 4.03 -9.88
N HIS A 178 14.33 3.10 -10.34
CA HIS A 178 12.88 3.16 -10.15
C HIS A 178 12.50 3.18 -8.66
N ARG A 179 13.10 2.28 -7.88
CA ARG A 179 12.88 2.23 -6.42
C ARG A 179 13.33 3.53 -5.73
N LEU A 180 14.49 4.06 -6.11
CA LEU A 180 15.03 5.31 -5.58
C LEU A 180 14.12 6.48 -5.92
N GLU A 181 13.62 6.56 -7.15
CA GLU A 181 12.68 7.61 -7.57
C GLU A 181 11.39 7.57 -6.75
N ASN A 182 10.77 6.39 -6.62
CA ASN A 182 9.56 6.24 -5.82
C ASN A 182 9.80 6.63 -4.34
N LEU A 183 10.96 6.27 -3.78
CA LEU A 183 11.33 6.68 -2.42
C LEU A 183 11.54 8.19 -2.29
N LEU A 184 12.18 8.83 -3.27
CA LEU A 184 12.37 10.28 -3.27
C LEU A 184 11.03 11.03 -3.32
N VAL A 185 10.06 10.54 -4.10
CA VAL A 185 8.68 11.04 -4.11
C VAL A 185 8.03 10.92 -2.74
N ALA A 186 8.19 9.78 -2.06
CA ALA A 186 7.66 9.60 -0.71
C ALA A 186 8.33 10.51 0.32
N ILE A 187 9.65 10.75 0.20
CA ILE A 187 10.39 11.71 1.04
C ILE A 187 9.91 13.14 0.80
N GLU A 188 9.64 13.52 -0.46
CA GLU A 188 9.07 14.82 -0.81
C GLU A 188 7.72 15.03 -0.09
N LEU A 189 6.81 14.07 -0.21
CA LEU A 189 5.52 14.14 0.50
C LEU A 189 5.70 14.17 2.02
N LYS A 190 6.60 13.35 2.58
CA LYS A 190 6.89 13.36 4.01
C LYS A 190 7.36 14.74 4.48
N ASN A 191 8.22 15.41 3.70
CA ASN A 191 8.71 16.74 4.04
C ASN A 191 7.57 17.77 4.02
N GLU A 192 6.68 17.70 3.03
CA GLU A 192 5.47 18.54 2.96
C GLU A 192 4.54 18.32 4.18
N LEU A 193 4.34 17.07 4.60
CA LEU A 193 3.56 16.72 5.79
C LEU A 193 4.23 17.26 7.06
N SER A 194 5.55 17.08 7.18
CA SER A 194 6.35 17.55 8.32
C SER A 194 6.35 19.07 8.45
N ALA A 195 6.31 19.80 7.32
CA ALA A 195 6.20 21.25 7.29
C ALA A 195 4.77 21.73 7.62
N SER A 196 3.76 20.91 7.33
CA SER A 196 2.36 21.27 7.49
C SER A 196 1.84 21.14 8.93
N PHE A 197 2.26 20.12 9.67
CA PHE A 197 1.85 19.90 11.06
C PHE A 197 2.91 19.10 11.85
N PRO A 198 3.03 19.30 13.19
CA PRO A 198 4.13 18.71 13.97
C PRO A 198 4.21 17.19 13.89
N GLU A 199 3.07 16.51 13.98
CA GLU A 199 2.97 15.06 13.92
C GLU A 199 3.30 14.50 12.52
N GLY A 200 3.37 15.34 11.48
CA GLY A 200 3.71 14.92 10.12
C GLY A 200 5.12 14.37 9.99
N SER A 201 6.02 14.73 10.92
CA SER A 201 7.38 14.20 10.98
C SER A 201 7.48 12.76 11.47
N ALA A 202 6.42 12.25 12.12
CA ALA A 202 6.42 10.97 12.80
C ALA A 202 6.27 9.77 11.85
N VAL A 203 5.65 9.96 10.67
CA VAL A 203 5.53 8.89 9.67
C VAL A 203 6.85 8.67 8.92
N THR A 204 7.22 7.41 8.70
CA THR A 204 8.44 7.07 7.96
C THR A 204 8.26 7.20 6.45
N ALA A 205 9.33 7.52 5.72
CA ALA A 205 9.26 7.64 4.26
C ALA A 205 8.92 6.29 3.59
N CYS A 206 9.37 5.16 4.15
CA CYS A 206 9.01 3.83 3.67
C CYS A 206 7.51 3.56 3.82
N ARG A 207 6.90 3.95 4.95
CA ARG A 207 5.46 3.78 5.17
C ARG A 207 4.63 4.69 4.27
N VAL A 208 5.08 5.93 4.05
CA VAL A 208 4.46 6.82 3.06
C VAL A 208 4.54 6.19 1.66
N LEU A 209 5.68 5.63 1.27
CA LEU A 209 5.83 4.95 0.00
C LEU A 209 4.86 3.76 -0.14
N GLU A 210 4.72 2.95 0.90
CA GLU A 210 3.76 1.85 0.93
C GLU A 210 2.31 2.33 0.73
N ALA A 211 1.88 3.36 1.45
CA ALA A 211 0.55 3.94 1.31
C ALA A 211 0.28 4.57 -0.07
N LEU A 212 1.33 4.97 -0.80
CA LEU A 212 1.22 5.56 -2.14
C LEU A 212 1.25 4.54 -3.28
N THR A 213 1.56 3.26 -3.01
CA THR A 213 1.85 2.25 -4.03
C THR A 213 0.69 1.26 -4.16
N THR A 214 0.10 1.15 -5.35
CA THR A 214 -0.97 0.18 -5.62
C THR A 214 -0.40 -1.19 -6.00
N GLU A 215 -1.22 -2.23 -5.92
CA GLU A 215 -0.83 -3.58 -6.38
C GLU A 215 -0.46 -3.63 -7.87
N ARG A 216 -0.93 -2.66 -8.69
CA ARG A 216 -0.55 -2.57 -10.11
C ARG A 216 0.93 -2.32 -10.31
N CYS A 217 1.63 -1.74 -9.33
CA CYS A 217 3.07 -1.57 -9.39
C CYS A 217 3.85 -2.89 -9.30
N GLN A 218 3.21 -3.97 -8.82
CA GLN A 218 3.83 -5.28 -8.62
C GLN A 218 5.09 -5.22 -7.73
N GLU A 219 5.08 -4.33 -6.74
CA GLU A 219 6.11 -4.31 -5.69
C GLU A 219 5.74 -5.28 -4.55
N GLY A 220 6.71 -5.66 -3.71
CA GLY A 220 6.49 -6.53 -2.54
C GLY A 220 5.75 -5.91 -1.36
N PHE A 221 5.06 -4.79 -1.58
CA PHE A 221 4.21 -4.12 -0.60
C PHE A 221 3.16 -3.31 -1.37
N SER A 222 2.02 -3.05 -0.75
CA SER A 222 0.93 -2.27 -1.34
C SER A 222 0.14 -1.53 -0.25
N LEU A 223 -0.64 -0.55 -0.68
CA LEU A 223 -1.48 0.26 0.20
C LEU A 223 -2.63 -0.53 0.85
N GLU A 224 -3.02 -1.68 0.30
CA GLU A 224 -4.29 -2.38 0.58
C GLU A 224 -4.49 -2.72 2.07
N ARG A 225 -3.44 -3.17 2.76
CA ARG A 225 -3.54 -3.48 4.19
C ARG A 225 -3.69 -2.20 5.03
N LEU A 226 -2.98 -1.14 4.65
CA LEU A 226 -3.08 0.16 5.32
C LEU A 226 -4.45 0.80 5.07
N GLU A 227 -5.00 0.64 3.86
CA GLU A 227 -6.35 1.10 3.49
C GLU A 227 -7.39 0.49 4.44
N ILE A 228 -7.38 -0.83 4.64
CA ILE A 228 -8.35 -1.50 5.53
C ILE A 228 -8.31 -0.93 6.95
N LEU A 229 -7.10 -0.74 7.51
CA LEU A 229 -6.94 -0.16 8.85
C LEU A 229 -7.37 1.30 8.90
N GLY A 230 -6.99 2.08 7.88
CA GLY A 230 -7.29 3.49 7.76
C GLY A 230 -8.76 3.79 7.55
N ASP A 231 -9.46 3.02 6.73
CA ASP A 231 -10.92 3.08 6.51
C ASP A 231 -11.67 2.87 7.82
N ALA A 232 -11.33 1.79 8.56
CA ALA A 232 -11.97 1.49 9.84
C ALA A 232 -11.75 2.62 10.87
N PHE A 233 -10.52 3.14 10.97
CA PHE A 233 -10.23 4.26 11.87
C PHE A 233 -10.90 5.57 11.44
N LEU A 234 -10.93 5.87 10.14
CA LEU A 234 -11.59 7.05 9.59
C LEU A 234 -13.08 7.04 9.94
N LYS A 235 -13.76 5.90 9.74
CA LYS A 235 -15.16 5.70 10.13
C LYS A 235 -15.37 5.91 11.62
N PHE A 236 -14.51 5.33 12.45
CA PHE A 236 -14.54 5.51 13.91
C PHE A 236 -14.34 6.98 14.32
N ALA A 237 -13.29 7.64 13.84
CA ALA A 237 -12.96 9.02 14.21
C ALA A 237 -14.07 10.01 13.81
N VAL A 238 -14.65 9.82 12.61
CA VAL A 238 -15.79 10.61 12.13
C VAL A 238 -17.06 10.28 12.94
N ALA A 239 -17.33 9.01 13.24
CA ALA A 239 -18.48 8.61 14.06
C ALA A 239 -18.41 9.24 15.45
N ARG A 240 -17.24 9.18 16.11
CA ARG A 240 -16.99 9.83 17.40
C ARG A 240 -17.30 11.32 17.36
N ASN A 241 -16.71 12.05 16.42
CA ASN A 241 -16.95 13.49 16.33
C ASN A 241 -18.43 13.81 16.06
N LEU A 242 -19.09 13.07 15.16
CA LEU A 242 -20.51 13.27 14.88
C LEU A 242 -21.39 12.96 16.10
N PHE A 243 -21.07 11.91 16.84
CA PHE A 243 -21.77 11.54 18.08
C PHE A 243 -21.67 12.66 19.13
N LEU A 244 -20.46 13.20 19.35
CA LEU A 244 -20.23 14.25 20.36
C LEU A 244 -20.79 15.62 19.95
N SER A 245 -20.77 15.95 18.65
CA SER A 245 -21.25 17.23 18.14
C SER A 245 -22.77 17.31 17.94
N HIS A 246 -23.48 16.18 17.99
CA HIS A 246 -24.92 16.11 17.75
C HIS A 246 -25.61 15.22 18.80
N ASP A 247 -26.06 15.84 19.88
CA ASP A 247 -26.77 15.22 21.00
C ASP A 247 -28.19 14.73 20.66
N THR A 248 -28.87 15.42 19.76
CA THR A 248 -30.29 15.16 19.39
C THR A 248 -30.48 14.19 18.24
N LEU A 249 -29.43 13.89 17.47
CA LEU A 249 -29.55 13.04 16.29
C LEU A 249 -29.49 11.56 16.67
N ARG A 250 -30.41 10.77 16.12
CA ARG A 250 -30.42 9.30 16.20
C ARG A 250 -29.50 8.67 15.14
N GLU A 251 -29.40 7.34 15.15
CA GLU A 251 -28.54 6.54 14.25
C GLU A 251 -28.68 6.94 12.77
N GLY A 252 -29.88 6.86 12.17
CA GLY A 252 -30.04 7.10 10.73
C GLY A 252 -29.45 8.43 10.20
N PRO A 253 -29.79 9.61 10.79
CA PRO A 253 -29.17 10.88 10.42
C PRO A 253 -27.64 10.92 10.65
N LEU A 254 -27.13 10.30 11.73
CA LEU A 254 -25.70 10.21 12.01
C LEU A 254 -24.98 9.35 10.96
N THR A 255 -25.53 8.19 10.64
CA THR A 255 -25.04 7.28 9.59
C THR A 255 -25.00 7.99 8.24
N LYS A 256 -26.06 8.74 7.88
CA LYS A 256 -26.07 9.53 6.63
C LYS A 256 -25.00 10.61 6.59
N LYS A 257 -24.74 11.30 7.71
CA LYS A 257 -23.65 12.29 7.82
C LYS A 257 -22.28 11.62 7.74
N ARG A 258 -22.08 10.52 8.46
CA ARG A 258 -20.84 9.70 8.42
C ARG A 258 -20.54 9.28 6.99
N SER A 259 -21.48 8.61 6.31
CA SER A 259 -21.31 8.13 4.94
C SER A 259 -21.05 9.24 3.94
N LYS A 260 -21.61 10.45 4.14
CA LYS A 260 -21.28 11.61 3.29
C LYS A 260 -19.82 12.04 3.47
N THR A 261 -19.35 12.13 4.72
CA THR A 261 -17.98 12.53 5.05
C THR A 261 -16.94 11.51 4.60
N VAL A 262 -17.19 10.22 4.81
CA VAL A 262 -16.24 9.14 4.44
C VAL A 262 -16.44 8.63 3.01
N SER A 263 -17.35 9.21 2.22
CA SER A 263 -17.57 8.77 0.84
C SER A 263 -16.32 8.97 -0.02
N ASN A 264 -16.04 8.01 -0.91
CA ASN A 264 -14.89 8.08 -1.83
C ASN A 264 -14.89 9.38 -2.66
N LEU A 265 -16.07 9.92 -2.99
CA LEU A 265 -16.18 11.21 -3.69
C LEU A 265 -15.68 12.39 -2.83
N ASN A 266 -16.02 12.41 -1.54
CA ASN A 266 -15.54 13.46 -0.64
C ASN A 266 -14.03 13.30 -0.37
N LEU A 267 -13.56 12.08 -0.12
CA LEU A 267 -12.15 11.79 0.09
C LEU A 267 -11.30 12.17 -1.13
N LEU A 268 -11.76 11.82 -2.33
CA LEU A 268 -11.18 12.27 -3.59
C LEU A 268 -11.07 13.80 -3.67
N GLN A 269 -12.15 14.52 -3.35
CA GLN A 269 -12.14 15.99 -3.39
C GLN A 269 -11.13 16.58 -2.40
N LEU A 270 -11.01 16.02 -1.21
CA LEU A 270 -10.04 16.46 -0.19
C LEU A 270 -8.61 16.15 -0.62
N ALA A 271 -8.34 14.95 -1.13
CA ALA A 271 -7.04 14.55 -1.66
C ALA A 271 -6.59 15.46 -2.82
N CYS A 272 -7.49 15.74 -3.77
CA CYS A 272 -7.22 16.64 -4.89
C CYS A 272 -6.94 18.08 -4.45
N LYS A 273 -7.64 18.59 -3.42
CA LYS A 273 -7.37 19.92 -2.85
C LYS A 273 -5.97 20.04 -2.26
N ARG A 274 -5.40 18.94 -1.78
CA ARG A 274 -4.03 18.85 -1.23
C ARG A 274 -3.01 18.35 -2.24
N ASN A 275 -3.39 18.19 -3.51
CA ASN A 275 -2.54 17.66 -4.58
C ASN A 275 -1.91 16.29 -4.25
N LEU A 276 -2.60 15.42 -3.50
CA LEU A 276 -2.04 14.10 -3.16
C LEU A 276 -1.94 13.15 -4.36
N GLN A 277 -2.79 13.33 -5.37
CA GLN A 277 -2.84 12.49 -6.57
C GLN A 277 -1.52 12.46 -7.37
N VAL A 278 -0.62 13.40 -7.12
CA VAL A 278 0.65 13.55 -7.83
C VAL A 278 1.73 12.60 -7.30
N TYR A 279 1.54 12.12 -6.07
CA TYR A 279 2.49 11.25 -5.37
C TYR A 279 2.18 9.76 -5.60
N ILE A 280 0.95 9.41 -5.99
CA ILE A 280 0.48 8.03 -6.17
C ILE A 280 1.28 7.29 -7.25
N ARG A 281 1.64 6.03 -6.97
CA ARG A 281 2.27 5.09 -7.91
C ARG A 281 1.25 4.01 -8.27
N ASP A 282 0.80 3.98 -9.53
CA ASP A 282 -0.24 3.05 -10.03
C ASP A 282 0.17 2.33 -11.33
N GLN A 283 1.46 2.24 -11.63
CA GLN A 283 1.95 1.72 -12.91
C GLN A 283 2.91 0.55 -12.72
N THR A 284 2.77 -0.45 -13.60
CA THR A 284 3.72 -1.54 -13.73
C THR A 284 5.09 -1.00 -14.17
N PHE A 285 6.15 -1.51 -13.56
CA PHE A 285 7.50 -1.17 -13.96
C PHE A 285 8.03 -2.15 -15.00
N ASP A 286 8.27 -1.67 -16.22
CA ASP A 286 8.96 -2.39 -17.30
C ASP A 286 10.41 -1.89 -17.44
N PRO A 287 11.41 -2.66 -16.98
CA PRO A 287 12.82 -2.30 -17.10
C PRO A 287 13.30 -2.09 -18.53
N SER A 288 12.66 -2.72 -19.53
CA SER A 288 13.07 -2.60 -20.94
C SER A 288 12.78 -1.20 -21.50
N GLN A 289 11.83 -0.49 -20.89
CA GLN A 289 11.45 0.88 -21.24
C GLN A 289 12.13 1.92 -20.34
N PHE A 290 12.98 1.50 -19.41
CA PHE A 290 13.67 2.40 -18.51
C PHE A 290 14.59 3.37 -19.26
N PHE A 291 14.47 4.65 -18.93
CA PHE A 291 15.38 5.70 -19.37
C PHE A 291 16.01 6.39 -18.16
N ALA A 292 17.31 6.71 -18.27
CA ALA A 292 18.00 7.43 -17.22
C ALA A 292 17.40 8.85 -17.05
N CYS A 293 17.19 9.27 -15.80
CA CYS A 293 16.64 10.58 -15.45
C CYS A 293 17.42 11.70 -16.16
N GLY A 294 16.70 12.63 -16.79
CA GLY A 294 17.29 13.76 -17.53
C GLY A 294 17.54 13.50 -19.03
N ARG A 295 17.35 12.28 -19.54
CA ARG A 295 17.10 12.09 -20.97
C ARG A 295 15.64 12.42 -21.24
N SER A 296 15.39 13.37 -22.14
CA SER A 296 14.05 13.68 -22.62
C SER A 296 13.39 12.40 -23.07
N CYS A 297 12.19 12.12 -22.57
CA CYS A 297 11.31 11.16 -23.23
C CYS A 297 11.30 11.52 -24.72
N PRO A 298 11.50 10.56 -25.66
CA PRO A 298 11.38 10.84 -27.09
C PRO A 298 9.99 11.37 -27.44
N VAL A 299 9.03 11.14 -26.54
CA VAL A 299 7.66 11.62 -26.59
C VAL A 299 7.47 12.65 -25.47
N ILE A 300 7.86 13.90 -25.72
CA ILE A 300 7.55 15.02 -24.83
C ILE A 300 6.03 15.19 -24.81
N CYS A 301 5.38 14.85 -23.69
CA CYS A 301 3.96 15.12 -23.51
C CYS A 301 3.72 16.62 -23.29
N ASN A 302 3.45 17.33 -24.38
CA ASN A 302 2.86 18.67 -24.35
C ASN A 302 1.34 18.59 -24.62
N SER A 303 0.62 19.71 -24.45
CA SER A 303 -0.85 19.74 -24.61
C SER A 303 -1.33 19.39 -26.02
N GLU A 304 -0.44 19.46 -27.02
CA GLU A 304 -0.71 19.17 -28.43
C GLU A 304 -0.51 17.68 -28.74
N THR A 305 0.55 17.07 -28.21
CA THR A 305 0.89 15.64 -28.37
C THR A 305 0.04 14.74 -27.47
N GLU A 306 -0.48 15.26 -26.36
CA GLU A 306 -1.34 14.52 -25.44
C GLU A 306 -2.55 13.88 -26.14
N LYS A 307 -3.15 14.60 -27.10
CA LYS A 307 -4.34 14.15 -27.84
C LYS A 307 -4.06 13.01 -28.83
N SER A 308 -2.80 12.83 -29.23
CA SER A 308 -2.40 11.84 -30.24
C SER A 308 -1.70 10.62 -29.63
N ILE A 309 -1.03 10.78 -28.48
CA ILE A 309 -0.35 9.68 -27.77
C ILE A 309 -1.32 8.95 -26.83
N HIS A 310 -2.19 9.71 -26.16
CA HIS A 310 -3.19 9.14 -25.27
C HIS A 310 -4.52 9.16 -26.01
N VAL A 311 -4.90 7.99 -26.54
CA VAL A 311 -6.23 7.78 -27.12
C VAL A 311 -7.26 8.22 -26.08
N LYS A 312 -8.09 9.20 -26.44
CA LYS A 312 -9.19 9.69 -25.60
C LYS A 312 -10.29 8.64 -25.51
N ASP A 313 -10.05 7.59 -24.77
CA ASP A 313 -11.13 6.88 -24.08
C ASP A 313 -11.21 7.47 -22.69
N VAL A 314 -11.80 8.67 -22.60
CA VAL A 314 -12.18 9.26 -21.31
C VAL A 314 -13.32 8.40 -20.78
N ASN A 315 -12.98 7.37 -20.01
CA ASN A 315 -13.97 6.68 -19.21
C ASN A 315 -14.41 7.59 -18.05
N ASP A 316 -15.71 7.65 -17.82
CA ASP A 316 -16.32 8.38 -16.70
C ASP A 316 -15.84 7.77 -15.37
N GLY A 317 -14.73 8.27 -14.82
CA GLY A 317 -14.15 7.63 -13.63
C GLY A 317 -12.70 7.94 -13.30
N GLU A 318 -11.95 8.59 -14.19
CA GLU A 318 -10.51 8.80 -14.02
C GLU A 318 -10.14 10.28 -13.82
N VAL A 319 -9.04 10.53 -13.10
CA VAL A 319 -8.47 11.86 -12.84
C VAL A 319 -7.03 11.89 -13.33
N ARG A 320 -6.65 12.97 -14.02
CA ARG A 320 -5.29 13.17 -14.52
C ARG A 320 -4.36 13.62 -13.40
N CYS A 321 -3.18 13.02 -13.31
CA CYS A 321 -2.09 13.50 -12.45
C CYS A 321 -1.74 14.97 -12.82
N SER A 322 -1.34 15.80 -11.84
CA SER A 322 -1.10 17.25 -12.05
C SER A 322 0.02 17.57 -13.04
N LYS A 323 0.99 16.66 -13.20
CA LYS A 323 2.07 16.78 -14.18
C LYS A 323 1.69 16.19 -15.55
N GLY A 324 0.44 15.73 -15.69
CA GLY A 324 -0.14 15.32 -16.95
C GLY A 324 0.31 13.96 -17.48
N HIS A 325 1.04 13.18 -16.67
CA HIS A 325 1.72 11.96 -17.08
C HIS A 325 0.81 10.73 -17.19
N HIS A 326 -0.27 10.63 -16.41
CA HIS A 326 -1.19 9.49 -16.45
C HIS A 326 -2.55 9.77 -15.81
N TRP A 327 -3.48 8.83 -16.02
CA TRP A 327 -4.80 8.76 -15.41
C TRP A 327 -4.77 7.83 -14.18
N ILE A 328 -5.52 8.20 -13.14
CA ILE A 328 -5.71 7.41 -11.92
C ILE A 328 -7.21 7.26 -11.72
N HIS A 329 -7.66 6.06 -11.34
CA HIS A 329 -9.06 5.89 -10.99
C HIS A 329 -9.42 6.72 -9.75
N LYS A 330 -10.60 7.36 -9.78
CA LYS A 330 -11.12 8.15 -8.65
C LYS A 330 -11.13 7.37 -7.34
N LYS A 331 -11.40 6.07 -7.41
CA LYS A 331 -11.43 5.17 -6.25
C LYS A 331 -10.05 5.09 -5.59
N THR A 332 -9.02 4.79 -6.37
CA THR A 332 -7.63 4.68 -5.91
C THR A 332 -7.14 5.91 -5.12
N ILE A 333 -7.57 7.11 -5.50
CA ILE A 333 -7.18 8.33 -4.78
C ILE A 333 -7.80 8.38 -3.37
N ALA A 334 -9.05 7.90 -3.22
CA ALA A 334 -9.68 7.78 -1.91
C ALA A 334 -9.00 6.67 -1.08
N ASP A 335 -8.76 5.53 -1.70
CA ASP A 335 -8.10 4.37 -1.07
C ASP A 335 -6.69 4.74 -0.56
N VAL A 336 -5.92 5.54 -1.32
CA VAL A 336 -4.61 6.10 -0.87
C VAL A 336 -4.76 7.03 0.33
N LEU A 337 -5.81 7.86 0.40
CA LEU A 337 -6.03 8.73 1.55
C LEU A 337 -6.28 7.88 2.80
N GLU A 338 -7.11 6.85 2.69
CA GLU A 338 -7.36 5.88 3.77
C GLU A 338 -6.06 5.16 4.15
N ALA A 339 -5.27 4.70 3.18
CA ALA A 339 -3.98 4.08 3.44
C ALA A 339 -2.99 5.02 4.14
N LEU A 340 -2.98 6.33 3.83
CA LEU A 340 -2.18 7.31 4.55
C LEU A 340 -2.66 7.50 6.00
N VAL A 341 -3.97 7.44 6.25
CA VAL A 341 -4.50 7.40 7.63
C VAL A 341 -3.96 6.16 8.34
N GLY A 342 -4.03 5.00 7.70
CA GLY A 342 -3.46 3.74 8.20
C GLY A 342 -1.96 3.84 8.51
N ALA A 343 -1.18 4.45 7.62
CA ALA A 343 0.24 4.70 7.80
C ALA A 343 0.55 5.50 9.07
N PHE A 344 -0.20 6.58 9.33
CA PHE A 344 -0.04 7.38 10.54
C PHE A 344 -0.42 6.61 11.81
N ILE A 345 -1.42 5.74 11.75
CA ILE A 345 -1.79 4.88 12.89
C ILE A 345 -0.64 3.95 13.22
N VAL A 346 -0.10 3.25 12.22
CA VAL A 346 0.94 2.23 12.41
C VAL A 346 2.25 2.84 12.92
N ASP A 347 2.72 3.93 12.30
CA ASP A 347 4.02 4.50 12.66
C ASP A 347 3.95 5.44 13.88
N SER A 348 2.78 6.01 14.20
CA SER A 348 2.71 7.18 15.11
C SER A 348 1.47 7.26 16.00
N GLY A 349 0.53 6.33 15.89
CA GLY A 349 -0.66 6.23 16.72
C GLY A 349 -1.75 7.27 16.44
N PHE A 350 -2.78 7.27 17.30
CA PHE A 350 -4.03 8.01 17.08
C PHE A 350 -3.87 9.51 16.98
N LYS A 351 -2.95 10.10 17.75
CA LYS A 351 -2.72 11.54 17.76
C LYS A 351 -2.27 12.03 16.39
N ALA A 352 -1.34 11.31 15.76
CA ALA A 352 -0.82 11.66 14.45
C ALA A 352 -1.85 11.45 13.34
N ALA A 353 -2.60 10.33 13.38
CA ALA A 353 -3.68 10.08 12.44
C ALA A 353 -4.80 11.14 12.53
N THR A 354 -5.15 11.57 13.74
CA THR A 354 -6.13 12.65 13.97
C THR A 354 -5.61 13.99 13.43
N ALA A 355 -4.33 14.30 13.63
CA ALA A 355 -3.69 15.49 13.08
C ALA A 355 -3.68 15.49 11.54
N PHE A 356 -3.41 14.34 10.92
CA PHE A 356 -3.48 14.17 9.46
C PHE A 356 -4.91 14.38 8.94
N LEU A 357 -5.92 13.81 9.59
CA LEU A 357 -7.33 14.03 9.23
C LEU A 357 -7.73 15.51 9.35
N ARG A 358 -7.28 16.21 10.38
CA ARG A 358 -7.48 17.66 10.51
C ARG A 358 -6.82 18.42 9.36
N TRP A 359 -5.59 18.05 9.00
CA TRP A 359 -4.85 18.67 7.90
C TRP A 359 -5.53 18.45 6.55
N ILE A 360 -6.05 17.25 6.26
CA ILE A 360 -6.77 17.00 5.01
C ILE A 360 -8.11 17.75 4.95
N GLY A 361 -8.69 18.08 6.10
CA GLY A 361 -9.91 18.89 6.25
C GLY A 361 -11.11 18.13 6.81
N ILE A 362 -10.89 17.00 7.49
CA ILE A 362 -11.92 16.23 8.19
C ILE A 362 -11.86 16.58 9.68
N GLN A 363 -12.98 17.08 10.21
CA GLN A 363 -13.09 17.38 11.63
C GLN A 363 -13.27 16.09 12.43
N VAL A 364 -12.34 15.80 13.33
CA VAL A 364 -12.32 14.58 14.17
C VAL A 364 -11.91 14.85 15.63
N ASP A 365 -11.69 16.12 15.96
CA ASP A 365 -11.29 16.56 17.29
C ASP A 365 -12.45 16.51 18.26
N PHE A 366 -12.12 16.29 19.53
CA PHE A 366 -13.07 16.37 20.62
C PHE A 366 -12.38 16.86 21.89
N GLU A 367 -13.18 17.40 22.80
CA GLU A 367 -12.74 17.81 24.12
C GLU A 367 -13.23 16.83 25.18
N ALA A 368 -12.39 16.60 26.20
CA ALA A 368 -12.75 15.72 27.31
C ALA A 368 -14.01 16.20 28.06
N SER A 369 -14.26 17.52 28.10
CA SER A 369 -15.47 18.14 28.65
C SER A 369 -16.75 17.58 28.03
N GLN A 370 -16.79 17.44 26.70
CA GLN A 370 -17.95 16.91 25.98
C GLN A 370 -18.30 15.48 26.43
N VAL A 371 -17.28 14.67 26.73
CA VAL A 371 -17.45 13.29 27.20
C VAL A 371 -17.97 13.29 28.63
N ILE A 372 -17.38 14.13 29.49
CA ILE A 372 -17.79 14.27 30.89
C ILE A 372 -19.25 14.73 30.98
N ASP A 373 -19.64 15.73 30.20
CA ASP A 373 -21.00 16.28 30.18
C ASP A 373 -22.03 15.20 29.78
N LEU A 374 -21.71 14.38 28.78
CA LEU A 374 -22.55 13.25 28.36
C LEU A 374 -22.64 12.18 29.45
N CYS A 375 -21.51 11.84 30.09
CA CYS A 375 -21.47 10.87 31.17
C CYS A 375 -22.32 11.32 32.37
N VAL A 376 -22.24 12.61 32.73
CA VAL A 376 -23.07 13.20 33.80
C VAL A 376 -24.54 13.22 33.40
N ALA A 377 -24.87 13.63 32.17
CA ALA A 377 -26.23 13.66 31.66
C ALA A 377 -26.88 12.26 31.63
N SER A 378 -26.09 11.19 31.47
CA SER A 378 -26.59 9.81 31.46
C SER A 378 -27.27 9.40 32.77
N THR A 379 -27.00 10.08 33.89
CA THR A 379 -27.56 9.77 35.22
C THR A 379 -29.09 9.71 35.21
N ARG A 380 -29.75 10.51 34.36
CA ARG A 380 -31.22 10.48 34.17
C ARG A 380 -31.74 9.10 33.77
N ASN A 381 -30.95 8.34 33.02
CA ASN A 381 -31.33 7.01 32.56
C ASN A 381 -31.37 5.99 33.71
N ILE A 382 -30.68 6.23 34.82
CA ILE A 382 -30.68 5.31 35.99
C ILE A 382 -32.08 5.20 36.60
N GLU A 383 -32.82 6.32 36.71
CA GLU A 383 -34.18 6.34 37.27
C GLU A 383 -35.17 5.53 36.42
N HIS A 384 -34.90 5.42 35.11
CA HIS A 384 -35.71 4.66 34.16
C HIS A 384 -35.38 3.16 34.14
N ALA A 385 -34.32 2.73 34.84
CA ALA A 385 -33.81 1.35 34.86
C ALA A 385 -34.15 0.57 36.14
N ALA A 386 -35.15 0.98 36.93
CA ALA A 386 -35.52 0.25 38.15
C ALA A 386 -35.83 -1.26 37.91
N GLN A 387 -36.03 -1.65 36.65
CA GLN A 387 -36.30 -3.02 36.21
C GLN A 387 -35.04 -3.81 35.76
N ILE A 388 -33.90 -3.15 35.53
CA ILE A 388 -32.63 -3.81 35.16
C ILE A 388 -31.79 -4.02 36.43
N ASN A 389 -31.40 -5.27 36.70
CA ASN A 389 -30.37 -5.53 37.71
C ASN A 389 -28.97 -5.18 37.14
N ILE A 390 -28.55 -3.94 37.36
CA ILE A 390 -27.27 -3.42 36.86
C ILE A 390 -26.08 -4.22 37.42
N GLY A 391 -26.17 -4.72 38.65
CA GLY A 391 -25.07 -5.48 39.26
C GLY A 391 -24.79 -6.81 38.57
N ASP A 392 -25.85 -7.52 38.17
CA ASP A 392 -25.71 -8.77 37.41
C ASP A 392 -25.17 -8.51 36.01
N LEU A 393 -25.58 -7.41 35.38
CA LEU A 393 -25.11 -7.00 34.05
C LEU A 393 -23.65 -6.53 34.06
N GLU A 394 -23.23 -5.75 35.07
CA GLU A 394 -21.80 -5.43 35.29
C GLU A 394 -20.99 -6.71 35.54
N GLY A 395 -21.58 -7.69 36.23
CA GLY A 395 -21.00 -9.02 36.46
C GLY A 395 -20.79 -9.82 35.18
N SER A 396 -21.78 -9.86 34.27
CA SER A 396 -21.64 -10.59 33.00
C SER A 396 -20.62 -9.94 32.06
N LEU A 397 -20.49 -8.61 32.10
CA LEU A 397 -19.48 -7.88 31.34
C LEU A 397 -18.08 -7.97 31.95
N GLY A 398 -17.96 -8.35 33.23
CA GLY A 398 -16.70 -8.29 33.97
C GLY A 398 -16.19 -6.85 34.14
N TYR A 399 -17.08 -5.86 34.11
CA TYR A 399 -16.74 -4.43 34.15
C TYR A 399 -17.73 -3.64 35.01
N GLN A 400 -17.20 -2.82 35.90
CA GLN A 400 -17.99 -1.92 36.75
C GLN A 400 -18.00 -0.53 36.13
N PHE A 401 -19.19 -0.01 35.82
CA PHE A 401 -19.35 1.29 35.20
C PHE A 401 -19.22 2.39 36.24
N LEU A 402 -18.50 3.46 35.88
CA LEU A 402 -18.53 4.70 36.66
C LEU A 402 -19.88 5.40 36.47
N HIS A 403 -20.38 5.44 35.23
CA HIS A 403 -21.62 6.09 34.83
C HIS A 403 -22.65 5.06 34.37
N LYS A 404 -23.30 4.41 35.33
CA LYS A 404 -24.29 3.34 35.11
C LYS A 404 -25.47 3.72 34.19
N GLY A 405 -25.76 5.02 34.09
CA GLY A 405 -26.78 5.54 33.17
C GLY A 405 -26.48 5.26 31.69
N LEU A 406 -25.20 5.17 31.32
CA LEU A 406 -24.78 4.78 29.97
C LEU A 406 -25.10 3.31 29.69
N LEU A 407 -24.84 2.43 30.66
CA LEU A 407 -25.15 1.00 30.55
C LEU A 407 -26.66 0.79 30.47
N THR A 408 -27.46 1.49 31.28
CA THR A 408 -28.92 1.45 31.14
C THR A 408 -29.35 1.84 29.73
N GLN A 409 -28.86 2.97 29.23
CA GLN A 409 -29.22 3.47 27.90
C GLN A 409 -28.92 2.43 26.80
N ALA A 410 -27.84 1.68 26.95
CA ALA A 410 -27.43 0.64 26.00
C ALA A 410 -28.47 -0.49 25.86
N PHE A 411 -29.36 -0.69 26.84
CA PHE A 411 -30.36 -1.77 26.85
C PHE A 411 -31.81 -1.29 26.66
N VAL A 412 -32.02 0.01 26.43
CA VAL A 412 -33.35 0.60 26.23
C VAL A 412 -33.69 0.71 24.73
N HIS A 413 -34.72 -0.01 24.31
CA HIS A 413 -35.24 0.06 22.94
C HIS A 413 -36.04 1.34 22.68
N SER A 414 -36.09 1.76 21.40
CA SER A 414 -36.82 2.96 20.97
C SER A 414 -38.33 2.95 21.26
N SER A 415 -38.93 1.77 21.48
CA SER A 415 -40.33 1.64 21.90
C SER A 415 -40.56 2.16 23.33
N TYR A 416 -39.55 2.00 24.20
CA TYR A 416 -39.55 2.36 25.62
C TYR A 416 -39.15 3.83 25.88
N ASP A 417 -38.67 4.53 24.84
CA ASP A 417 -38.22 5.94 24.81
C ASP A 417 -39.31 6.94 25.25
N LYS A 418 -40.59 6.52 25.24
CA LYS A 418 -41.74 7.33 25.67
C LYS A 418 -41.70 7.73 27.15
N HIS A 419 -40.85 7.09 27.94
CA HIS A 419 -40.67 7.38 29.37
C HIS A 419 -39.64 8.49 29.67
N GLY A 420 -39.06 9.14 28.65
CA GLY A 420 -38.20 10.32 28.82
C GLY A 420 -36.69 10.04 28.96
N GLY A 421 -36.27 8.78 28.80
CA GLY A 421 -34.85 8.39 28.71
C GLY A 421 -34.34 8.41 27.27
N ASP A 422 -33.02 8.46 27.08
CA ASP A 422 -32.43 8.31 25.74
C ASP A 422 -32.48 6.85 25.28
N CYS A 423 -32.77 6.62 24.00
CA CYS A 423 -32.67 5.28 23.41
C CYS A 423 -31.24 4.88 23.02
N ARG A 424 -31.04 3.57 22.92
CA ARG A 424 -29.79 2.89 22.55
C ARG A 424 -29.17 3.33 21.22
N GLN A 425 -29.96 3.76 20.25
CA GLN A 425 -29.55 3.91 18.84
C GLN A 425 -28.30 4.78 18.64
N ARG A 426 -28.09 5.80 19.48
CA ARG A 426 -26.87 6.63 19.39
C ARG A 426 -25.62 5.84 19.84
N LEU A 427 -25.73 5.05 20.90
CA LEU A 427 -24.65 4.19 21.38
C LEU A 427 -24.37 3.06 20.39
N GLU A 428 -25.40 2.50 19.75
CA GLU A 428 -25.28 1.53 18.66
C GLU A 428 -24.43 2.10 17.51
N PHE A 429 -24.73 3.32 17.05
CA PHE A 429 -23.96 4.00 16.00
C PHE A 429 -22.46 4.17 16.35
N LEU A 430 -22.15 4.53 17.59
CA LEU A 430 -20.77 4.69 18.06
C LEU A 430 -20.08 3.32 18.24
N GLY A 431 -20.83 2.36 18.78
CA GLY A 431 -20.44 0.99 19.03
C GLY A 431 -20.03 0.23 17.78
N ASP A 432 -20.87 0.27 16.75
CA ASP A 432 -20.58 -0.26 15.39
C ASP A 432 -19.21 0.21 14.90
N ALA A 433 -18.97 1.52 14.96
CA ALA A 433 -17.75 2.11 14.44
C ALA A 433 -16.50 1.71 15.22
N VAL A 434 -16.58 1.62 16.56
CA VAL A 434 -15.43 1.23 17.39
C VAL A 434 -15.17 -0.28 17.34
N LEU A 435 -16.22 -1.11 17.22
CA LEU A 435 -16.10 -2.55 17.03
C LEU A 435 -15.38 -2.88 15.73
N ASP A 436 -15.82 -2.27 14.62
CA ASP A 436 -15.17 -2.42 13.31
C ASP A 436 -13.69 -2.04 13.39
N TYR A 437 -13.38 -0.90 14.02
CA TYR A 437 -12.00 -0.45 14.17
C TYR A 437 -11.14 -1.39 15.05
N LEU A 438 -11.61 -1.76 16.25
CA LEU A 438 -10.83 -2.58 17.19
C LEU A 438 -10.55 -3.98 16.63
N VAL A 439 -11.56 -4.62 16.04
CA VAL A 439 -11.39 -5.92 15.40
C VAL A 439 -10.44 -5.81 14.21
N THR A 440 -10.60 -4.79 13.35
CA THR A 440 -9.70 -4.57 12.21
C THR A 440 -8.25 -4.33 12.66
N SER A 441 -8.06 -3.53 13.70
CA SER A 441 -6.75 -3.23 14.28
C SER A 441 -6.08 -4.48 14.86
N TYR A 442 -6.85 -5.31 15.56
CA TYR A 442 -6.39 -6.61 16.05
C TYR A 442 -5.99 -7.53 14.89
N LEU A 443 -6.86 -7.72 13.88
CA LEU A 443 -6.57 -8.59 12.74
C LEU A 443 -5.35 -8.12 11.95
N TYR A 444 -5.22 -6.81 11.73
CA TYR A 444 -4.04 -6.23 11.08
C TYR A 444 -2.75 -6.57 11.81
N SER A 445 -2.77 -6.51 13.15
CA SER A 445 -1.59 -6.70 14.00
C SER A 445 -1.27 -8.17 14.26
N ALA A 446 -2.29 -9.00 14.48
CA ALA A 446 -2.15 -10.41 14.80
C ALA A 446 -1.76 -11.27 13.57
N TYR A 447 -2.11 -10.80 12.37
CA TYR A 447 -1.90 -11.54 11.12
C TYR A 447 -1.14 -10.71 10.07
N PRO A 448 0.17 -10.46 10.28
CA PRO A 448 0.97 -9.60 9.39
C PRO A 448 1.16 -10.16 7.97
N GLU A 449 1.03 -11.47 7.79
CA GLU A 449 1.23 -12.16 6.50
C GLU A 449 -0.06 -12.26 5.66
N LEU A 450 -1.23 -11.93 6.24
CA LEU A 450 -2.49 -12.01 5.51
C LEU A 450 -2.66 -10.82 4.57
N LYS A 451 -3.14 -11.13 3.36
CA LYS A 451 -3.51 -10.13 2.36
C LYS A 451 -4.76 -9.37 2.78
N ALA A 452 -4.94 -8.17 2.22
CA ALA A 452 -6.06 -7.27 2.49
C ALA A 452 -7.44 -7.93 2.28
N GLY A 453 -7.64 -8.53 1.10
CA GLY A 453 -7.85 -9.97 1.04
C GLY A 453 -8.63 -10.64 2.17
N GLN A 454 -7.89 -11.57 2.75
CA GLN A 454 -8.24 -12.43 3.86
C GLN A 454 -8.59 -11.62 5.12
N LEU A 455 -7.96 -10.47 5.35
CA LEU A 455 -8.31 -9.60 6.49
C LEU A 455 -9.76 -9.12 6.42
N THR A 456 -10.25 -8.76 5.22
CA THR A 456 -11.64 -8.33 5.02
C THR A 456 -12.63 -9.47 5.27
N ASP A 457 -12.26 -10.69 4.89
CA ASP A 457 -13.09 -11.88 5.12
C ASP A 457 -13.18 -12.19 6.61
N LEU A 458 -12.04 -12.20 7.31
CA LEU A 458 -12.00 -12.38 8.77
C LEU A 458 -12.77 -11.29 9.49
N ARG A 459 -12.60 -10.02 9.09
CA ARG A 459 -13.37 -8.90 9.62
C ARG A 459 -14.86 -9.14 9.48
N SER A 460 -15.31 -9.59 8.31
CA SER A 460 -16.73 -9.86 8.03
C SER A 460 -17.28 -11.05 8.83
N MET A 461 -16.42 -11.98 9.27
CA MET A 461 -16.79 -13.10 10.15
C MET A 461 -16.95 -12.69 11.61
N PHE A 462 -16.10 -11.77 12.09
CA PHE A 462 -16.11 -11.30 13.48
C PHE A 462 -17.04 -10.10 13.71
N VAL A 463 -17.19 -9.23 12.72
CA VAL A 463 -18.04 -8.04 12.77
C VAL A 463 -19.28 -8.31 11.91
N ASN A 464 -20.22 -9.09 12.44
CA ASN A 464 -21.53 -9.27 11.81
C ASN A 464 -22.64 -9.50 12.84
N ASN A 465 -23.87 -9.19 12.41
CA ASN A 465 -25.04 -9.25 13.28
C ASN A 465 -25.30 -10.65 13.86
N LYS A 466 -25.00 -11.73 13.14
CA LYS A 466 -25.23 -13.10 13.66
C LYS A 466 -24.24 -13.45 14.76
N PHE A 467 -22.98 -13.04 14.59
CA PHE A 467 -21.93 -13.20 15.58
C PHE A 467 -22.30 -12.42 16.86
N PHE A 468 -22.66 -11.14 16.73
CA PHE A 468 -23.08 -10.34 17.88
C PHE A 468 -24.36 -10.85 18.55
N ALA A 469 -25.33 -11.36 17.79
CA ALA A 469 -26.51 -11.98 18.38
C ALA A 469 -26.17 -13.23 19.19
N LYS A 470 -25.21 -14.04 18.73
CA LYS A 470 -24.70 -15.19 19.50
C LYS A 470 -24.01 -14.74 20.78
N VAL A 471 -23.13 -13.73 20.71
CA VAL A 471 -22.47 -13.13 21.88
C VAL A 471 -23.53 -12.66 22.89
N ALA A 472 -24.55 -11.92 22.44
CA ALA A 472 -25.62 -11.42 23.29
C ALA A 472 -26.39 -12.56 23.98
N ALA A 473 -26.68 -13.64 23.24
CA ALA A 473 -27.34 -14.83 23.78
C ALA A 473 -26.48 -15.55 24.84
N ASP A 474 -25.19 -15.76 24.55
CA ASP A 474 -24.24 -16.42 25.45
C ASP A 474 -24.06 -15.62 26.76
N GLN A 475 -24.12 -14.29 26.68
CA GLN A 475 -24.06 -13.38 27.84
C GLN A 475 -25.43 -13.09 28.48
N SER A 476 -26.50 -13.71 27.98
CA SER A 476 -27.88 -13.52 28.45
C SER A 476 -28.37 -12.06 28.43
N PHE A 477 -27.90 -11.25 27.48
CA PHE A 477 -28.25 -9.83 27.34
C PHE A 477 -29.75 -9.59 27.13
N GLN A 478 -30.45 -10.54 26.54
CA GLN A 478 -31.91 -10.48 26.34
C GLN A 478 -32.68 -10.30 27.67
N ASN A 479 -32.15 -10.78 28.79
CA ASN A 479 -32.80 -10.67 30.10
C ASN A 479 -32.82 -9.24 30.63
N PHE A 480 -31.93 -8.38 30.12
CA PHE A 480 -31.81 -6.98 30.52
C PHE A 480 -32.42 -6.01 29.49
N PHE A 481 -32.97 -6.53 28.39
CA PHE A 481 -33.53 -5.73 27.30
C PHE A 481 -34.88 -5.11 27.69
N LEU A 482 -34.98 -3.78 27.63
CA LEU A 482 -36.22 -3.05 27.92
C LEU A 482 -36.93 -2.63 26.62
N SER A 483 -38.16 -3.12 26.45
CA SER A 483 -39.02 -2.81 25.29
C SER A 483 -40.50 -2.92 25.67
N ASP A 484 -41.31 -1.96 25.20
CA ASP A 484 -42.78 -2.03 25.28
C ASP A 484 -43.40 -2.92 24.18
N ASP A 485 -42.59 -3.41 23.24
CA ASP A 485 -43.03 -4.29 22.16
C ASP A 485 -42.88 -5.75 22.60
N SER A 486 -43.99 -6.33 23.05
CA SER A 486 -44.04 -7.72 23.52
C SER A 486 -43.79 -8.75 22.42
N ILE A 487 -44.09 -8.41 21.16
CA ILE A 487 -43.83 -9.26 20.00
C ILE A 487 -42.32 -9.32 19.76
N LEU A 488 -41.65 -8.18 19.81
CA LEU A 488 -40.19 -8.11 19.67
C LEU A 488 -39.48 -8.93 20.76
N SER A 489 -39.88 -8.78 22.02
CA SER A 489 -39.27 -9.53 23.13
C SER A 489 -39.50 -11.03 22.98
N LYS A 490 -40.68 -11.46 22.52
CA LYS A 490 -40.96 -12.87 22.22
C LYS A 490 -40.07 -13.41 21.11
N ASN A 491 -39.93 -12.66 20.01
CA ASN A 491 -39.09 -13.04 18.87
C ASN A 491 -37.60 -13.15 19.26
N ILE A 492 -37.12 -12.27 20.15
CA ILE A 492 -35.76 -12.33 20.68
C ILE A 492 -35.56 -13.64 21.46
N ASN A 493 -36.47 -13.95 22.39
CA ASN A 493 -36.37 -15.16 23.21
C ASN A 493 -36.46 -16.44 22.35
N GLU A 494 -37.40 -16.52 21.41
CA GLU A 494 -37.51 -17.65 20.48
C GLU A 494 -36.22 -17.86 19.66
N TYR A 495 -35.57 -16.76 19.25
CA TYR A 495 -34.31 -16.82 18.50
C TYR A 495 -33.12 -17.24 19.37
N VAL A 496 -33.07 -16.78 20.63
CA VAL A 496 -32.05 -17.18 21.61
C VAL A 496 -32.16 -18.68 21.91
N ASP A 497 -33.38 -19.17 22.18
CA ASP A 497 -33.65 -20.59 22.40
C ASP A 497 -33.20 -21.43 21.20
N PHE A 498 -33.44 -20.94 19.97
CA PHE A 498 -32.99 -21.60 18.74
C PHE A 498 -31.46 -21.65 18.60
N ILE A 499 -30.72 -20.61 18.97
CA ILE A 499 -29.24 -20.62 18.89
C ILE A 499 -28.62 -21.53 19.96
N GLN A 500 -29.23 -21.58 21.15
CA GLN A 500 -28.74 -22.37 22.27
C GLN A 500 -29.15 -23.85 22.20
N ALA A 501 -30.14 -24.20 21.36
CA ALA A 501 -30.56 -25.57 21.13
C ALA A 501 -29.43 -26.42 20.51
N PRO A 502 -29.32 -27.71 20.87
CA PRO A 502 -28.32 -28.60 20.31
C PRO A 502 -28.54 -28.84 18.80
N PRO A 503 -27.47 -29.04 18.01
CA PRO A 503 -27.52 -29.10 16.55
C PRO A 503 -28.39 -30.22 15.94
N SER A 504 -28.86 -31.18 16.75
CA SER A 504 -29.73 -32.29 16.34
C SER A 504 -31.22 -31.93 16.29
N GLU A 505 -31.66 -30.79 16.84
CA GLU A 505 -33.08 -30.39 16.89
C GLU A 505 -33.47 -29.31 15.87
N SER A 506 -32.50 -28.71 15.15
CA SER A 506 -32.77 -27.65 14.19
C SER A 506 -33.29 -28.20 12.85
N ILE A 507 -34.60 -28.44 12.77
CA ILE A 507 -35.28 -28.71 11.50
C ILE A 507 -35.08 -27.50 10.57
N MET A 508 -34.55 -27.73 9.35
CA MET A 508 -34.09 -26.65 8.45
C MET A 508 -35.21 -25.71 7.94
N ASP A 509 -36.48 -26.08 8.07
CA ASP A 509 -37.60 -25.35 7.45
C ASP A 509 -38.29 -24.31 8.36
N ASP A 510 -38.00 -24.26 9.67
CA ASP A 510 -38.72 -23.39 10.62
C ASP A 510 -37.78 -22.47 11.44
N ARG A 511 -36.82 -21.83 10.74
CA ARG A 511 -35.86 -20.92 11.39
C ARG A 511 -36.55 -19.60 11.80
N PRO A 512 -36.51 -19.20 13.08
CA PRO A 512 -37.07 -17.92 13.50
C PRO A 512 -36.39 -16.74 12.80
N LYS A 513 -37.16 -15.68 12.54
CA LYS A 513 -36.67 -14.47 11.88
C LYS A 513 -35.61 -13.81 12.76
N PHE A 514 -34.46 -13.47 12.16
CA PHE A 514 -33.35 -12.81 12.85
C PHE A 514 -33.78 -11.48 13.53
N PRO A 515 -33.71 -11.36 14.86
CA PRO A 515 -34.06 -10.15 15.58
C PRO A 515 -32.85 -9.20 15.63
N LYS A 516 -32.77 -8.27 14.66
CA LYS A 516 -31.68 -7.28 14.61
C LYS A 516 -31.42 -6.58 15.98
N PRO A 517 -32.43 -6.20 16.78
CA PRO A 517 -32.16 -5.57 18.07
C PRO A 517 -31.30 -6.38 19.04
N LEU A 518 -31.19 -7.71 18.89
CA LEU A 518 -30.30 -8.53 19.72
C LEU A 518 -28.82 -8.28 19.41
N SER A 519 -28.43 -8.14 18.13
CA SER A 519 -27.05 -7.82 17.76
C SER A 519 -26.64 -6.43 18.19
N ASP A 520 -27.56 -5.49 17.99
CA ASP A 520 -27.37 -4.08 18.32
C ASP A 520 -27.15 -3.83 19.84
N LEU A 521 -27.48 -4.80 20.72
CA LEU A 521 -27.18 -4.72 22.16
C LEU A 521 -25.69 -4.82 22.44
N VAL A 522 -24.97 -5.64 21.67
CA VAL A 522 -23.50 -5.73 21.81
C VAL A 522 -22.87 -4.43 21.36
N GLU A 523 -23.31 -3.89 20.22
CA GLU A 523 -22.80 -2.64 19.67
C GLU A 523 -23.01 -1.49 20.66
N SER A 524 -24.24 -1.31 21.15
CA SER A 524 -24.53 -0.24 22.11
C SER A 524 -23.81 -0.41 23.44
N CYS A 525 -23.64 -1.65 23.92
CA CYS A 525 -22.91 -1.94 25.13
C CYS A 525 -21.45 -1.49 24.96
N VAL A 526 -20.80 -1.86 23.85
CA VAL A 526 -19.44 -1.42 23.56
C VAL A 526 -19.36 0.10 23.39
N GLY A 527 -20.36 0.72 22.75
CA GLY A 527 -20.47 2.18 22.67
C GLY A 527 -20.57 2.85 24.06
N SER A 528 -21.25 2.22 25.01
CA SER A 528 -21.34 2.70 26.40
C SER A 528 -20.03 2.55 27.17
N ILE A 529 -19.33 1.42 27.00
CA ILE A 529 -18.00 1.16 27.61
C ILE A 529 -16.99 2.17 27.08
N LEU A 530 -17.03 2.46 25.78
CA LEU A 530 -16.16 3.45 25.16
C LEU A 530 -16.29 4.84 25.79
N LEU A 531 -17.52 5.26 26.10
CA LEU A 531 -17.76 6.55 26.77
C LEU A 531 -17.32 6.52 28.23
N ASP A 532 -17.67 5.47 28.96
CA ASP A 532 -17.34 5.33 30.38
C ASP A 532 -15.83 5.28 30.64
N THR A 533 -15.08 4.67 29.71
CA THR A 533 -13.61 4.64 29.72
C THR A 533 -12.95 5.91 29.19
N GLY A 534 -13.71 6.92 28.77
CA GLY A 534 -13.18 8.17 28.25
C GLY A 534 -12.46 8.02 26.90
N PHE A 535 -12.94 7.12 26.03
CA PHE A 535 -12.32 6.74 24.75
C PHE A 535 -10.95 6.02 24.88
N ASN A 536 -10.69 5.33 25.99
CA ASN A 536 -9.51 4.48 26.13
C ASN A 536 -9.72 3.15 25.38
N LEU A 537 -9.27 3.09 24.12
CA LEU A 537 -9.45 1.95 23.23
C LEU A 537 -8.77 0.66 23.72
N GLU A 538 -7.62 0.76 24.42
CA GLU A 538 -6.96 -0.41 25.00
C GLU A 538 -7.84 -1.02 26.10
N ARG A 539 -8.38 -0.18 26.98
CA ARG A 539 -9.27 -0.63 28.05
C ARG A 539 -10.57 -1.21 27.51
N VAL A 540 -11.14 -0.61 26.46
CA VAL A 540 -12.33 -1.14 25.77
C VAL A 540 -12.04 -2.52 25.20
N TRP A 541 -10.90 -2.71 24.55
CA TRP A 541 -10.48 -4.00 24.01
C TRP A 541 -10.34 -5.07 25.09
N GLU A 542 -9.69 -4.75 26.22
CA GLU A 542 -9.58 -5.67 27.37
C GLU A 542 -10.95 -6.12 27.89
N ILE A 543 -11.88 -5.18 28.04
CA ILE A 543 -13.24 -5.48 28.52
C ILE A 543 -13.99 -6.30 27.46
N MET A 544 -13.87 -5.94 26.18
CA MET A 544 -14.49 -6.69 25.08
C MET A 544 -14.06 -8.15 25.03
N LEU A 545 -12.78 -8.45 25.30
CA LEU A 545 -12.28 -9.81 25.33
C LEU A 545 -12.96 -10.68 26.40
N SER A 546 -13.44 -10.11 27.51
CA SER A 546 -14.11 -10.90 28.55
C SER A 546 -15.38 -11.60 28.03
N PHE A 547 -16.04 -11.01 27.04
CA PHE A 547 -17.30 -11.53 26.48
C PHE A 547 -17.26 -11.86 24.98
N LEU A 548 -16.18 -11.55 24.25
CA LEU A 548 -15.98 -11.90 22.84
C LEU A 548 -14.96 -13.04 22.61
N ASP A 549 -13.95 -13.18 23.48
CA ASP A 549 -12.84 -14.14 23.28
C ASP A 549 -13.27 -15.61 23.14
N PRO A 550 -14.28 -16.13 23.88
CA PRO A 550 -14.73 -17.52 23.72
C PRO A 550 -15.16 -17.88 22.28
N ILE A 551 -15.52 -16.88 21.47
CA ILE A 551 -15.98 -17.07 20.10
C ILE A 551 -14.89 -16.67 19.09
N ILE A 552 -14.06 -15.66 19.40
CA ILE A 552 -12.93 -15.26 18.54
C ILE A 552 -11.88 -16.37 18.44
N SER A 553 -11.64 -17.09 19.55
CA SER A 553 -10.64 -18.15 19.65
C SER A 553 -11.12 -19.53 19.13
N SER A 554 -12.36 -19.64 18.63
CA SER A 554 -12.90 -20.91 18.11
C SER A 554 -12.27 -21.30 16.76
N PRO A 555 -11.78 -22.55 16.58
CA PRO A 555 -10.98 -23.00 15.43
C PRO A 555 -11.76 -23.14 14.10
N THR A 556 -12.93 -22.53 13.97
CA THR A 556 -13.81 -22.60 12.79
C THR A 556 -13.53 -21.51 11.75
N LEU A 557 -12.29 -20.99 11.69
CA LEU A 557 -11.86 -20.07 10.63
C LEU A 557 -11.72 -20.81 9.30
N GLN A 558 -12.82 -20.92 8.56
CA GLN A 558 -12.76 -21.21 7.12
C GLN A 558 -12.85 -19.88 6.37
N LEU A 559 -11.79 -19.54 5.65
CA LEU A 559 -11.76 -18.42 4.71
C LEU A 559 -12.80 -18.63 3.60
N ASN A 560 -13.25 -17.55 2.97
CA ASN A 560 -14.35 -17.61 2.00
C ASN A 560 -13.92 -18.40 0.74
N PRO A 561 -14.51 -19.59 0.49
CA PRO A 561 -14.07 -20.46 -0.61
C PRO A 561 -14.33 -19.84 -2.00
N ILE A 562 -15.30 -18.92 -2.11
CA ILE A 562 -15.58 -18.21 -3.37
C ILE A 562 -14.45 -17.23 -3.70
N ARG A 563 -13.92 -16.54 -2.69
CA ARG A 563 -12.83 -15.59 -2.88
C ARG A 563 -11.52 -16.31 -3.20
N GLU A 564 -11.21 -17.38 -2.47
CA GLU A 564 -10.05 -18.21 -2.74
C GLU A 564 -10.05 -18.70 -4.20
N LEU A 565 -11.22 -19.14 -4.69
CA LEU A 565 -11.40 -19.50 -6.10
C LEU A 565 -11.22 -18.31 -7.04
N GLN A 566 -11.77 -17.14 -6.73
CA GLN A 566 -11.63 -15.93 -7.56
C GLN A 566 -10.18 -15.43 -7.66
N GLU A 567 -9.46 -15.39 -6.53
CA GLU A 567 -8.05 -15.01 -6.48
C GLU A 567 -7.18 -16.01 -7.25
N LEU A 568 -7.45 -17.32 -7.11
CA LEU A 568 -6.78 -18.37 -7.90
C LEU A 568 -7.03 -18.20 -9.40
N CYS A 569 -8.28 -17.99 -9.82
CA CYS A 569 -8.61 -17.75 -11.22
C CYS A 569 -7.92 -16.49 -11.77
N GLN A 570 -7.86 -15.40 -10.99
CA GLN A 570 -7.16 -14.18 -11.36
C GLN A 570 -5.64 -14.41 -11.48
N SER A 571 -5.03 -15.15 -10.55
CA SER A 571 -3.60 -15.47 -10.63
C SER A 571 -3.23 -16.35 -11.83
N HIS A 572 -4.17 -17.20 -12.28
CA HIS A 572 -3.96 -18.08 -13.43
C HIS A 572 -4.52 -17.53 -14.74
N SER A 573 -5.06 -16.30 -14.74
CA SER A 573 -5.69 -15.68 -15.92
C SER A 573 -6.77 -16.57 -16.57
N TRP A 574 -7.55 -17.28 -15.76
CA TRP A 574 -8.63 -18.19 -16.19
C TRP A 574 -9.95 -17.48 -16.47
#